data_AF-J5GCJ2-F1
#
_entry.id   AF-J5GCJ2-F1
#
_cell.length_a   1.000
_cell.length_b   1.000
_cell.length_c   1.000
_cell.angle_alpha   90.00
_cell.angle_beta   90.00
_cell.angle_gamma   90.00
#
_symmetry.space_group_name_H-M   'P 1'
#
loop_
_entity.id
_entity.type
_entity.pdbx_description
1 polymer ?
#
loop_
_entity_poly.entity_id
_entity_poly.type
_entity_poly.pdbx_seq_one_letter_code
_entity_poly.pdbx_strand_id
1 'polypeptide(L)'
;MELTALIMDNRTKKVKQFSLPVELEYVASEFGYDVEDVSTTIQSIEELPDLEVERSPLFVFNELAENLKDVDKDLVLSYIESQSSNVSDLLKFNFHDCSLYSDITTDHELGAYMVANNGFDLGLILKYLDYEKYGRDVRLGEGGSFVDKGYFVSR
;
A
#
# COMPACT_ATOMS: atom_id res chain seq x y z
N MET A 1 1.54 0.28 10.61
CA MET A 1 0.29 1.05 10.71
C MET A 1 -0.78 0.27 11.47
N GLU A 2 -1.80 0.94 12.03
CA GLU A 2 -3.00 0.30 12.58
C GLU A 2 -4.09 0.25 11.50
N LEU A 3 -4.84 -0.85 11.42
CA LEU A 3 -5.90 -1.04 10.41
C LEU A 3 -7.29 -1.06 11.05
N THR A 4 -8.25 -0.42 10.38
CA THR A 4 -9.66 -0.38 10.78
C THR A 4 -10.53 -0.96 9.68
N ALA A 5 -11.31 -2.00 9.98
CA ALA A 5 -12.21 -2.64 9.04
C ALA A 5 -13.66 -2.15 9.22
N LEU A 6 -14.31 -1.84 8.10
CA LEU A 6 -15.78 -1.71 8.05
C LEU A 6 -16.39 -3.09 7.81
N ILE A 7 -17.08 -3.62 8.80
CA ILE A 7 -17.71 -4.95 8.74
C ILE A 7 -19.23 -4.77 8.68
N MET A 8 -19.85 -5.36 7.68
CA MET A 8 -21.31 -5.38 7.49
C MET A 8 -21.88 -6.72 7.94
N ASP A 9 -22.94 -6.69 8.74
CA ASP A 9 -23.81 -7.85 8.93
C ASP A 9 -24.66 -8.10 7.68
N ASN A 10 -24.56 -9.31 7.13
CA ASN A 10 -25.25 -9.70 5.91
C ASN A 10 -26.78 -9.78 6.10
N ARG A 11 -27.25 -10.01 7.33
CA ARG A 11 -28.69 -10.14 7.67
C ARG A 11 -29.35 -8.77 7.78
N THR A 12 -28.85 -7.89 8.65
CA THR A 12 -29.46 -6.58 8.94
C THR A 12 -28.92 -5.43 8.09
N LYS A 13 -27.81 -5.65 7.37
CA LYS A 13 -27.07 -4.61 6.63
C LYS A 13 -26.50 -3.49 7.50
N LYS A 14 -26.47 -3.68 8.82
CA LYS A 14 -25.77 -2.76 9.74
C LYS A 14 -24.27 -2.89 9.54
N VAL A 15 -23.58 -1.75 9.56
CA VAL A 15 -22.12 -1.66 9.44
C VAL A 15 -21.55 -1.18 10.76
N LYS A 16 -20.44 -1.78 11.18
CA LYS A 16 -19.66 -1.38 12.36
C LYS A 16 -18.17 -1.35 12.02
N GLN A 17 -17.43 -0.48 12.71
CA GLN A 17 -15.98 -0.36 12.64
C GLN A 17 -15.31 -1.27 13.67
N PHE A 18 -14.21 -1.90 13.28
CA PHE A 18 -13.40 -2.73 14.16
C PHE A 18 -11.91 -2.49 13.89
N SER A 19 -11.14 -2.21 14.94
CA SER A 19 -9.67 -2.20 14.87
C SER A 19 -9.17 -3.63 14.71
N LEU A 20 -8.25 -3.84 13.78
CA LEU A 20 -7.64 -5.13 13.51
C LEU A 20 -6.29 -5.28 14.24
N PRO A 21 -5.92 -6.50 14.67
CA PRO A 21 -6.71 -7.73 14.56
C PRO A 21 -7.89 -7.76 15.54
N VAL A 22 -8.98 -8.45 15.16
CA VAL A 22 -10.17 -8.61 15.99
C VAL A 22 -10.68 -10.05 16.00
N GLU A 23 -11.11 -10.52 17.17
CA GLU A 23 -11.71 -11.84 17.34
C GLU A 23 -13.13 -11.91 16.77
N LEU A 24 -13.46 -13.01 16.09
CA LEU A 24 -14.79 -13.22 15.50
C LEU A 24 -15.90 -13.23 16.56
N GLU A 25 -15.61 -13.74 17.77
CA GLU A 25 -16.51 -13.73 18.92
C GLU A 25 -16.95 -12.30 19.30
N TYR A 26 -15.99 -11.38 19.34
CA TYR A 26 -16.27 -9.99 19.66
C TYR A 26 -17.11 -9.34 18.55
N VAL A 27 -16.75 -9.58 17.28
CA VAL A 27 -17.54 -9.11 16.13
C VAL A 27 -18.98 -9.63 16.19
N ALA A 28 -19.18 -10.92 16.47
CA ALA A 28 -20.50 -11.52 16.59
C ALA A 28 -21.32 -10.89 17.73
N SER A 29 -20.71 -10.72 18.90
CA SER A 29 -21.36 -10.11 20.07
C SER A 29 -21.79 -8.67 19.80
N GLU A 30 -21.00 -7.91 19.04
CA GLU A 30 -21.33 -6.55 18.63
C GLU A 30 -22.57 -6.51 17.72
N PHE A 31 -22.81 -7.54 16.92
CA PHE A 31 -24.02 -7.67 16.13
C PHE A 31 -25.18 -8.36 16.87
N GLY A 32 -24.95 -8.85 18.10
CA GLY A 32 -25.94 -9.54 18.91
C GLY A 32 -26.19 -10.99 18.46
N TYR A 33 -25.16 -11.64 17.92
CA TYR A 33 -25.20 -13.04 17.48
C TYR A 33 -24.20 -13.89 18.26
N ASP A 34 -24.48 -15.19 18.36
CA ASP A 34 -23.47 -16.20 18.64
C ASP A 34 -22.60 -16.43 17.40
N VAL A 35 -21.37 -16.92 17.57
CA VAL A 35 -20.41 -17.10 16.46
C VAL A 35 -20.92 -18.04 15.37
N GLU A 36 -21.71 -19.06 15.69
CA GLU A 36 -22.27 -19.98 14.70
C GLU A 36 -23.31 -19.31 13.77
N ASP A 37 -23.90 -18.21 14.22
CA ASP A 37 -24.95 -17.48 13.53
C ASP A 37 -24.46 -16.24 12.78
N VAL A 38 -23.22 -15.81 13.05
CA VAL A 38 -22.67 -14.59 12.47
C VAL A 38 -22.45 -14.76 10.97
N SER A 39 -22.95 -13.81 10.19
CA SER A 39 -22.70 -13.74 8.76
C SER A 39 -22.30 -12.33 8.41
N THR A 40 -21.01 -12.10 8.21
CA THR A 40 -20.43 -10.77 7.98
C THR A 40 -19.67 -10.71 6.67
N THR A 41 -19.51 -9.48 6.17
CA THR A 41 -18.67 -9.17 5.00
C THR A 41 -17.85 -7.93 5.31
N ILE A 42 -16.56 -7.95 5.00
CA ILE A 42 -15.69 -6.77 5.09
C ILE A 42 -15.95 -5.91 3.86
N GLN A 43 -16.26 -4.62 4.09
CA GLN A 43 -16.61 -3.65 3.07
C GLN A 43 -15.39 -2.84 2.62
N SER A 44 -14.51 -2.50 3.55
CA SER A 44 -13.27 -1.78 3.26
C SER A 44 -12.33 -1.82 4.47
N ILE A 45 -11.06 -1.47 4.22
CA ILE A 45 -10.09 -1.09 5.24
C ILE A 45 -9.88 0.42 5.13
N GLU A 46 -10.12 1.17 6.21
CA GLU A 46 -10.17 2.64 6.15
C GLU A 46 -8.84 3.26 5.72
N GLU A 47 -7.72 2.66 6.14
CA GLU A 47 -6.40 3.14 5.81
C GLU A 47 -5.94 2.74 4.40
N LEU A 48 -6.62 1.76 3.78
CA LEU A 48 -6.29 1.17 2.48
C LEU A 48 -7.55 1.18 1.57
N PRO A 49 -8.00 2.36 1.11
CA PRO A 49 -9.30 2.52 0.46
C PRO A 49 -9.43 1.77 -0.88
N ASP A 50 -8.31 1.62 -1.59
CA ASP A 50 -8.27 0.96 -2.91
C ASP A 50 -7.95 -0.54 -2.82
N LEU A 51 -7.85 -1.10 -1.59
CA LEU A 51 -7.64 -2.52 -1.39
C LEU A 51 -8.91 -3.31 -1.74
N GLU A 52 -8.76 -4.34 -2.56
CA GLU A 52 -9.84 -5.27 -2.85
C GLU A 52 -10.08 -6.20 -1.64
N VAL A 53 -11.19 -5.95 -0.94
CA VAL A 53 -11.55 -6.73 0.24
C VAL A 53 -12.57 -7.84 -0.02
N GLU A 54 -13.17 -7.86 -1.21
CA GLU A 54 -14.30 -8.73 -1.50
C GLU A 54 -13.97 -10.21 -1.30
N ARG A 55 -14.91 -10.95 -0.68
CA ARG A 55 -14.88 -12.41 -0.51
C ARG A 55 -13.71 -12.95 0.33
N SER A 56 -12.98 -12.08 1.02
CA SER A 56 -11.91 -12.49 1.93
C SER A 56 -12.42 -12.62 3.37
N PRO A 57 -12.06 -13.69 4.09
CA PRO A 57 -12.48 -13.91 5.48
C PRO A 57 -11.71 -12.99 6.45
N LEU A 58 -12.29 -12.75 7.63
CA LEU A 58 -11.71 -11.86 8.65
C LEU A 58 -10.25 -12.20 9.01
N PHE A 59 -9.90 -13.49 9.09
CA PHE A 59 -8.55 -13.89 9.48
C PHE A 59 -7.47 -13.38 8.52
N VAL A 60 -7.79 -13.22 7.22
CA VAL A 60 -6.87 -12.68 6.20
C VAL A 60 -6.50 -11.24 6.54
N PHE A 61 -7.46 -10.45 7.00
CA PHE A 61 -7.23 -9.06 7.37
C PHE A 61 -6.58 -8.90 8.75
N ASN A 62 -6.85 -9.82 9.67
CA ASN A 62 -6.09 -9.89 10.92
C ASN A 62 -4.61 -10.19 10.65
N GLU A 63 -4.32 -11.15 9.78
CA GLU A 63 -2.94 -11.45 9.35
C GLU A 63 -2.31 -10.25 8.63
N LEU A 64 -3.06 -9.58 7.75
CA LEU A 64 -2.60 -8.37 7.09
C LEU A 64 -2.25 -7.26 8.09
N ALA A 65 -3.07 -7.05 9.12
CA ALA A 65 -2.83 -6.04 10.13
C ALA A 65 -1.53 -6.30 10.91
N GLU A 66 -1.23 -7.56 11.23
CA GLU A 66 0.03 -7.93 11.87
C GLU A 66 1.23 -7.72 10.92
N ASN A 67 1.12 -8.13 9.65
CA ASN A 67 2.20 -7.97 8.67
C ASN A 67 2.52 -6.49 8.38
N LEU A 68 1.53 -5.61 8.43
CA LEU A 68 1.69 -4.19 8.12
C LEU A 68 1.93 -3.31 9.36
N LYS A 69 2.01 -3.90 10.55
CA LYS A 69 2.12 -3.15 11.82
C LYS A 69 3.29 -2.18 11.87
N ASP A 70 4.44 -2.58 11.33
CA ASP A 70 5.66 -1.77 11.31
C ASP A 70 6.02 -1.25 9.90
N VAL A 71 5.11 -1.42 8.94
CA VAL A 71 5.28 -0.92 7.57
C VAL A 71 4.75 0.51 7.46
N ASP A 72 5.48 1.35 6.72
CA ASP A 72 5.05 2.70 6.37
C ASP A 72 3.80 2.63 5.49
N LYS A 73 2.76 3.37 5.90
CA LYS A 73 1.49 3.46 5.18
C LYS A 73 1.67 3.94 3.75
N ASP A 74 2.53 4.92 3.50
CA ASP A 74 2.69 5.47 2.16
C ASP A 74 3.37 4.46 1.21
N LEU A 75 4.20 3.54 1.72
CA LEU A 75 4.72 2.42 0.92
C LEU A 75 3.61 1.45 0.52
N VAL A 76 2.71 1.10 1.46
CA VAL A 76 1.60 0.19 1.19
C VAL A 76 0.63 0.78 0.17
N LEU A 77 0.28 2.06 0.31
CA LEU A 77 -0.57 2.75 -0.66
C LEU A 77 0.08 2.81 -2.04
N SER A 78 1.38 3.11 -2.10
CA SER A 78 2.13 3.15 -3.36
C SER A 78 2.17 1.79 -4.06
N TYR A 79 2.28 0.70 -3.30
CA TYR A 79 2.20 -0.66 -3.84
C TYR A 79 0.81 -0.95 -4.41
N ILE A 80 -0.26 -0.62 -3.68
CA ILE A 80 -1.64 -0.85 -4.13
C ILE A 80 -1.93 -0.10 -5.43
N GLU A 81 -1.49 1.16 -5.53
CA GLU A 81 -1.69 2.00 -6.71
C GLU A 81 -0.93 1.50 -7.94
N SER A 82 0.33 1.06 -7.76
CA SER A 82 1.23 0.75 -8.88
C SER A 82 1.33 -0.73 -9.26
N GLN A 83 1.02 -1.65 -8.34
CA GLN A 83 1.27 -3.08 -8.53
C GLN A 83 -0.01 -3.93 -8.44
N SER A 84 -0.66 -3.96 -7.28
CA SER A 84 -1.83 -4.82 -7.07
C SER A 84 -2.69 -4.35 -5.89
N SER A 85 -4.00 -4.27 -6.12
CA SER A 85 -5.04 -4.09 -5.11
C SER A 85 -5.44 -5.40 -4.41
N ASN A 86 -4.90 -6.55 -4.82
CA ASN A 86 -5.31 -7.85 -4.30
C ASN A 86 -4.70 -8.14 -2.92
N VAL A 87 -5.54 -8.43 -1.93
CA VAL A 87 -5.09 -8.74 -0.57
C VAL A 87 -4.13 -9.95 -0.49
N SER A 88 -4.28 -10.94 -1.38
CA SER A 88 -3.42 -12.12 -1.41
C SER A 88 -2.02 -11.83 -1.92
N ASP A 89 -1.87 -10.83 -2.79
CA ASP A 89 -0.58 -10.37 -3.27
C ASP A 89 0.09 -9.52 -2.19
N LEU A 90 -0.67 -8.61 -1.58
CA LEU A 90 -0.20 -7.75 -0.50
C LEU A 90 0.30 -8.55 0.71
N LEU A 91 -0.40 -9.63 1.09
CA LEU A 91 0.01 -10.52 2.18
C LEU A 91 1.37 -11.20 1.96
N LYS A 92 1.74 -11.43 0.70
CA LYS A 92 3.00 -12.11 0.34
C LYS A 92 4.12 -11.14 0.02
N PHE A 93 3.81 -9.85 -0.08
CA PHE A 93 4.75 -8.85 -0.50
C PHE A 93 5.68 -8.43 0.65
N ASN A 94 6.96 -8.23 0.34
CA ASN A 94 7.96 -7.79 1.29
C ASN A 94 8.30 -6.32 1.05
N PHE A 95 8.02 -5.47 2.03
CA PHE A 95 8.27 -4.03 1.94
C PHE A 95 9.71 -3.61 2.28
N HIS A 96 10.57 -4.51 2.74
CA HIS A 96 11.93 -4.16 3.19
C HIS A 96 12.82 -3.55 2.09
N ASP A 97 12.66 -3.99 0.84
CA ASP A 97 13.48 -3.53 -0.29
C ASP A 97 12.75 -2.47 -1.15
N CYS A 98 11.67 -1.89 -0.61
CA CYS A 98 10.95 -0.80 -1.26
C CYS A 98 11.58 0.57 -0.96
N SER A 99 11.47 1.49 -1.91
CA SER A 99 11.84 2.89 -1.72
C SER A 99 10.76 3.79 -2.29
N LEU A 100 10.47 4.87 -1.57
CA LEU A 100 9.55 5.92 -1.99
C LEU A 100 10.26 7.27 -1.89
N TYR A 101 10.39 7.95 -3.03
CA TYR A 101 10.97 9.27 -3.11
C TYR A 101 9.85 10.31 -3.25
N SER A 102 9.43 10.88 -2.12
CA SER A 102 8.17 11.63 -2.03
C SER A 102 8.11 12.89 -2.89
N ASP A 103 9.26 13.52 -3.15
CA ASP A 103 9.34 14.78 -3.91
C ASP A 103 9.59 14.56 -5.42
N ILE A 104 9.52 13.31 -5.89
CA ILE A 104 9.83 12.96 -7.28
C ILE A 104 8.56 12.49 -7.97
N THR A 105 8.07 13.28 -8.93
CA THR A 105 6.82 13.02 -9.66
C THR A 105 7.01 12.98 -11.17
N THR A 106 8.21 13.31 -11.64
CA THR A 106 8.54 13.36 -13.08
C THR A 106 9.86 12.69 -13.39
N ASP A 107 10.02 12.24 -14.64
CA ASP A 107 11.27 11.67 -15.13
C ASP A 107 12.43 12.70 -15.01
N HIS A 108 12.16 13.99 -15.22
CA HIS A 108 13.16 15.05 -15.02
C HIS A 108 13.64 15.15 -13.57
N GLU A 109 12.73 15.18 -12.59
CA GLU A 109 13.08 15.21 -11.16
C GLU A 109 13.86 13.96 -10.75
N LEU A 110 13.46 12.78 -11.23
CA LEU A 110 14.15 11.52 -10.95
C LEU A 110 15.57 11.55 -11.50
N GLY A 111 15.74 11.99 -12.74
CA GLY A 111 17.06 12.12 -13.36
C GLY A 111 17.95 13.11 -12.61
N ALA A 112 17.40 14.26 -12.21
CA ALA A 112 18.12 15.26 -11.43
C ALA A 112 18.56 14.71 -10.06
N TYR A 113 17.66 14.02 -9.35
CA TYR A 113 17.94 13.37 -8.07
C TYR A 113 19.03 12.32 -8.19
N MET A 114 18.93 11.42 -9.18
CA MET A 114 19.91 10.35 -9.39
C MET A 114 21.30 10.92 -9.68
N VAL A 115 21.41 11.98 -10.47
CA VAL A 115 22.70 12.64 -10.74
C VAL A 115 23.29 13.28 -9.48
N ALA A 116 22.46 13.98 -8.70
CA ALA A 116 22.89 14.61 -7.46
C ALA A 116 23.36 13.59 -6.41
N ASN A 117 22.68 12.45 -6.32
CA ASN A 117 22.91 11.43 -5.29
C ASN A 117 23.93 10.36 -5.69
N ASN A 118 24.16 10.13 -6.99
CA ASN A 118 25.18 9.18 -7.47
C ASN A 118 26.62 9.73 -7.38
N GLY A 119 26.79 10.99 -6.97
CA GLY A 119 28.12 11.56 -6.64
C GLY A 119 29.01 11.87 -7.83
N PHE A 120 28.45 12.01 -9.04
CA PHE A 120 29.22 12.40 -10.22
C PHE A 120 29.47 13.91 -10.25
N ASP A 121 30.70 14.35 -9.98
CA ASP A 121 31.12 15.73 -10.30
C ASP A 121 31.63 15.81 -11.75
N LEU A 122 30.70 16.12 -12.67
CA LEU A 122 31.00 16.31 -14.08
C LEU A 122 31.13 17.80 -14.46
N GLY A 123 31.19 18.70 -13.47
CA GLY A 123 31.33 20.14 -13.67
C GLY A 123 30.33 20.70 -14.68
N LEU A 124 30.83 21.40 -15.71
CA LEU A 124 29.98 22.04 -16.74
C LEU A 124 29.17 21.05 -17.59
N ILE A 125 29.56 19.77 -17.67
CA ILE A 125 28.84 18.76 -18.46
C ILE A 125 27.45 18.53 -17.90
N LEU A 126 27.26 18.67 -16.58
CA LEU A 126 25.94 18.54 -15.93
C LEU A 126 24.90 19.48 -16.54
N LYS A 127 25.30 20.68 -16.98
CA LYS A 127 24.39 21.67 -17.60
C LYS A 127 23.81 21.24 -18.96
N TYR A 128 24.39 20.22 -19.58
CA TYR A 128 24.01 19.72 -20.89
C TYR A 128 23.37 18.33 -20.83
N LEU A 129 23.24 17.76 -19.62
CA LEU A 129 22.60 16.46 -19.46
C LEU A 129 21.09 16.60 -19.66
N ASP A 130 20.53 15.66 -20.42
CA ASP A 130 19.09 15.49 -20.55
C ASP A 130 18.57 14.67 -19.34
N TYR A 131 18.21 15.39 -18.28
CA TYR A 131 17.75 14.79 -17.03
C TYR A 131 16.44 14.02 -17.21
N GLU A 132 15.53 14.48 -18.07
CA GLU A 132 14.27 13.80 -18.34
C GLU A 132 14.51 12.45 -19.00
N LYS A 133 15.34 12.40 -20.04
CA LYS A 133 15.67 11.14 -20.70
C LYS A 133 16.40 10.18 -19.77
N TYR A 134 17.36 10.68 -18.98
CA TYR A 134 18.08 9.85 -18.02
C TYR A 134 17.16 9.28 -16.94
N GLY A 135 16.31 10.11 -16.32
CA GLY A 135 15.38 9.64 -15.31
C GLY A 135 14.36 8.65 -15.84
N ARG A 136 13.90 8.83 -17.09
CA ARG A 136 13.05 7.83 -17.77
C ARG A 136 13.78 6.49 -17.92
N ASP A 137 15.03 6.50 -18.34
CA ASP A 137 15.84 5.28 -18.49
C ASP A 137 16.05 4.60 -17.13
N VAL A 138 16.32 5.37 -16.07
CA VAL A 138 16.39 4.86 -14.69
C VAL A 138 15.06 4.22 -14.29
N ARG A 139 13.94 4.93 -14.45
CA ARG A 139 12.63 4.44 -14.05
C ARG A 139 12.27 3.12 -14.70
N LEU A 140 12.47 3.02 -16.01
CA LEU A 140 12.19 1.81 -16.78
C LEU A 140 13.17 0.69 -16.43
N GLY A 141 14.44 1.02 -16.15
CA GLY A 141 15.47 0.05 -15.76
C GLY A 141 15.24 -0.56 -14.38
N GLU A 142 14.75 0.24 -13.43
CA GLU A 142 14.43 -0.19 -12.07
C GLU A 142 13.01 -0.75 -11.93
N GLY A 143 12.15 -0.61 -12.95
CA GLY A 143 10.75 -1.02 -12.89
C GLY A 143 9.89 -0.18 -11.94
N GLY A 144 10.33 1.03 -11.57
CA GLY A 144 9.58 1.90 -10.68
C GLY A 144 8.44 2.66 -11.38
N SER A 145 7.58 3.26 -10.58
CA SER A 145 6.36 3.96 -11.02
C SER A 145 6.19 5.28 -10.29
N PHE A 146 5.63 6.28 -10.98
CA PHE A 146 5.10 7.47 -10.30
C PHE A 146 3.74 7.13 -9.73
N VAL A 147 3.56 7.45 -8.45
CA VAL A 147 2.35 7.26 -7.65
C VAL A 147 1.97 8.58 -7.00
N ASP A 148 0.78 8.67 -6.41
CA ASP A 148 0.30 9.89 -5.74
C ASP A 148 1.27 10.40 -4.64
N LYS A 149 2.07 9.49 -4.08
CA LYS A 149 3.04 9.77 -3.01
C LYS A 149 4.46 10.02 -3.50
N GLY A 150 4.72 10.04 -4.80
CA GLY A 150 6.05 10.29 -5.38
C GLY A 150 6.52 9.15 -6.28
N TYR A 151 7.82 8.85 -6.28
CA TYR A 151 8.39 7.78 -7.09
C TYR A 151 8.59 6.51 -6.26
N PHE A 152 7.85 5.46 -6.58
CA PHE A 152 7.90 4.17 -5.91
C PHE A 152 8.72 3.15 -6.71
N VAL A 153 9.58 2.41 -6.03
CA VAL A 153 10.33 1.30 -6.60
C VAL A 153 10.42 0.15 -5.59
N SER A 154 10.17 -1.06 -6.08
CA SER A 154 10.39 -2.30 -5.34
C SER A 154 11.58 -3.02 -5.97
N ARG A 155 12.62 -3.30 -5.17
CA ARG A 155 13.84 -3.99 -5.63
C ARG A 155 13.87 -5.46 -5.22
#